data_AF-A0A7W1DK14-F1
#
_entry.id   AF-A0A7W1DK14-F1
#
_cell.length_a   1.000
_cell.length_b   1.000
_cell.length_c   1.000
_cell.angle_alpha   90.00
_cell.angle_beta   90.00
_cell.angle_gamma   90.00
#
_symmetry.space_group_name_H-M   'P 1'
#
loop_
_entity.id
_entity.type
_entity.pdbx_description
1 polymer ?
#
loop_
_entity_poly.entity_id
_entity_poly.type
_entity_poly.pdbx_seq_one_letter_code
_entity_poly.pdbx_strand_id
1 'polypeptide(L)'
;MIEARSQAGWGNREGLSEYAVRWNWVEDSSRSGFTAVLRVKDEAESLPWVLPGVLRSVQQAIVVDNGSTDGTPEVAREVAEGLGLGEKLRVLSYPFSVSRCG
;
A
#
# COMPACT_ATOMS: atom_id res chain seq x y z
N MET A 1 -22.49 25.44 17.84
CA MET A 1 -21.16 26.06 17.67
C MET A 1 -20.14 24.98 18.01
N ILE A 2 -19.62 24.28 17.01
CA ILE A 2 -18.62 23.23 17.22
C ILE A 2 -17.27 23.93 17.17
N GLU A 3 -16.59 23.99 18.30
CA GLU A 3 -15.26 24.60 18.40
C GLU A 3 -14.28 23.87 17.47
N ALA A 4 -13.69 24.61 16.54
CA ALA A 4 -12.56 24.16 15.76
C ALA A 4 -11.38 23.93 16.71
N ARG A 5 -11.17 22.68 17.12
CA ARG A 5 -9.95 22.29 17.82
C ARG A 5 -8.76 22.67 16.95
N SER A 6 -7.84 23.47 17.49
CA SER A 6 -6.60 23.86 16.82
C SER A 6 -5.88 22.62 16.29
N GLN A 7 -5.55 22.62 15.00
CA GLN A 7 -4.56 21.70 14.42
C GLN A 7 -3.22 21.94 15.13
N ALA A 8 -2.96 21.27 16.25
CA ALA A 8 -1.58 21.04 16.66
C ALA A 8 -0.89 20.38 15.46
N GLY A 9 0.29 20.83 15.03
CA GLY A 9 0.94 20.29 13.83
C GLY A 9 1.28 18.81 14.00
N TRP A 10 0.43 17.91 13.51
CA TRP A 10 0.70 16.47 13.49
C TRP A 10 1.73 16.21 12.39
N GLY A 11 3.01 16.30 12.75
CA GLY A 11 4.13 15.95 11.89
C GLY A 11 4.39 14.44 11.88
N ASN A 12 4.89 13.94 10.77
CA ASN A 12 5.52 12.62 10.74
C ASN A 12 6.78 12.64 11.63
N ARG A 13 6.96 11.62 12.50
CA ARG A 13 8.08 11.56 13.47
C ARG A 13 9.47 11.47 12.81
N GLU A 14 9.51 11.03 11.56
CA GLU A 14 10.73 10.83 10.78
C GLU A 14 11.04 12.07 9.89
N GLY A 15 10.31 13.17 10.08
CA GLY A 15 10.56 14.44 9.39
C GLY A 15 10.09 14.50 7.93
N LEU A 16 9.51 13.44 7.39
CA LEU A 16 9.01 13.41 6.02
C LEU A 16 7.57 13.94 5.94
N SER A 17 7.42 15.22 5.58
CA SER A 17 6.13 15.92 5.51
C SER A 17 5.14 15.32 4.51
N GLU A 18 5.63 14.61 3.49
CA GLU A 18 4.80 13.88 2.52
C GLU A 18 4.04 12.71 3.17
N TYR A 19 4.54 12.15 4.28
CA TYR A 19 3.91 11.09 5.08
C TYR A 19 3.21 11.62 6.33
N ALA A 20 3.03 12.94 6.46
CA ALA A 20 2.21 13.51 7.53
C ALA A 20 0.76 13.03 7.36
N VAL A 21 0.12 12.65 8.47
CA VAL A 21 -1.28 12.19 8.44
C VAL A 21 -2.17 13.33 7.97
N ARG A 22 -2.81 13.13 6.81
CA ARG A 22 -3.83 14.04 6.29
C ARG A 22 -5.18 13.35 6.41
N TRP A 23 -6.05 13.89 7.27
CA TRP A 23 -7.46 13.53 7.26
C TRP A 23 -8.11 14.24 6.08
N ASN A 24 -8.03 13.62 4.89
CA ASN A 24 -8.93 13.99 3.82
C ASN A 24 -10.31 13.46 4.22
N TRP A 25 -11.19 14.36 4.66
CA TRP A 25 -12.63 14.11 4.56
C TRP A 25 -12.87 13.74 3.10
N VAL A 26 -13.31 12.51 2.87
CA VAL A 26 -13.33 11.91 1.55
C VAL A 26 -14.33 12.71 0.68
N GLU A 27 -13.81 13.62 -0.15
CA GLU A 27 -14.64 14.47 -1.03
C GLU A 27 -15.23 13.67 -2.19
N ASP A 28 -14.59 12.57 -2.59
CA ASP A 28 -15.06 11.66 -3.64
C ASP A 28 -15.67 10.39 -3.05
N SER A 29 -16.92 10.07 -3.42
CA SER A 29 -17.50 8.76 -3.08
C SER A 29 -16.54 7.64 -3.49
N SER A 30 -16.13 6.79 -2.53
CA SER A 30 -15.32 5.62 -2.84
C SER A 30 -16.03 4.79 -3.93
N ARG A 31 -15.32 4.43 -5.00
CA ARG A 31 -15.85 3.45 -5.96
C ARG A 31 -16.31 2.22 -5.18
N SER A 32 -17.49 1.69 -5.49
CA SER A 32 -17.99 0.47 -4.85
C SER A 32 -17.00 -0.68 -5.10
N GLY A 33 -16.39 -1.21 -4.04
CA GLY A 33 -15.42 -2.30 -4.13
C GLY A 33 -14.51 -2.38 -2.91
N PHE A 34 -13.77 -3.49 -2.80
CA PHE A 34 -12.74 -3.67 -1.78
C PHE A 34 -11.35 -3.36 -2.36
N THR A 35 -10.51 -2.73 -1.54
CA THR A 35 -9.07 -2.57 -1.80
C THR A 35 -8.30 -3.37 -0.77
N ALA A 36 -7.44 -4.28 -1.22
CA ALA A 36 -6.50 -4.97 -0.33
C ALA A 36 -5.20 -4.16 -0.22
N VAL A 37 -4.67 -4.02 1.00
CA VAL A 37 -3.35 -3.44 1.24
C VAL A 37 -2.49 -4.50 1.91
N LEU A 38 -1.41 -4.89 1.26
CA LEU A 38 -0.48 -5.91 1.72
C LEU A 38 0.84 -5.22 2.03
N ARG A 39 1.27 -5.31 3.29
CA ARG A 39 2.64 -4.98 3.67
C ARG A 39 3.47 -6.24 3.50
N VAL A 40 4.58 -6.17 2.78
CA VAL A 40 5.41 -7.33 2.45
C VAL A 40 6.88 -7.05 2.68
N LYS A 41 7.64 -8.09 3.00
CA LYS A 41 9.09 -8.07 3.03
C LYS A 41 9.64 -9.45 2.69
N ASP A 42 10.47 -9.52 1.67
CA ASP A 42 11.16 -10.76 1.26
C ASP A 42 10.17 -11.92 1.01
N GLU A 43 9.12 -11.65 0.23
CA GLU A 43 8.02 -12.56 -0.10
C GLU A 43 8.03 -13.00 -1.57
N ALA A 44 9.17 -12.94 -2.27
CA ALA A 44 9.27 -13.33 -3.67
C ALA A 44 8.82 -14.79 -3.92
N GLU A 45 9.05 -15.69 -2.96
CA GLU A 45 8.62 -17.09 -3.06
C GLU A 45 7.11 -17.26 -2.82
N SER A 46 6.52 -16.47 -1.92
CA SER A 46 5.11 -16.60 -1.51
C SER A 46 4.15 -15.88 -2.45
N LEU A 47 4.53 -14.71 -2.95
CA LEU A 47 3.66 -13.84 -3.74
C LEU A 47 3.05 -14.52 -4.98
N PRO A 48 3.76 -15.37 -5.75
CA PRO A 48 3.17 -16.08 -6.87
C PRO A 48 1.96 -16.96 -6.50
N TRP A 49 1.90 -17.44 -5.25
CA TRP A 49 0.80 -18.28 -4.78
C TRP A 49 -0.37 -17.47 -4.22
N VAL A 50 -0.08 -16.36 -3.53
CA VAL A 50 -1.09 -15.57 -2.80
C VAL A 50 -1.70 -14.47 -3.67
N LEU A 51 -0.87 -13.74 -4.40
CA LEU A 51 -1.28 -12.54 -5.13
C LEU A 51 -2.36 -12.79 -6.20
N PRO A 52 -2.36 -13.91 -6.95
CA PRO A 52 -3.42 -14.19 -7.93
C PRO A 52 -4.83 -14.24 -7.31
N GLY A 53 -4.96 -14.85 -6.13
CA GLY A 53 -6.25 -14.95 -5.43
C GLY A 53 -6.76 -13.59 -4.96
N VAL A 54 -5.84 -12.77 -4.45
CA VAL A 54 -6.15 -11.40 -4.03
C VAL A 54 -6.62 -10.56 -5.22
N LEU A 55 -5.83 -10.49 -6.31
CA LEU A 55 -6.14 -9.66 -7.48
C LEU A 55 -7.49 -9.97 -8.15
N ARG A 56 -7.93 -11.23 -8.10
CA ARG A 56 -9.24 -11.65 -8.60
C ARG A 56 -10.40 -11.22 -7.70
N SER A 57 -10.13 -11.06 -6.41
CA SER A 57 -11.15 -10.81 -5.37
C SER A 57 -11.39 -9.32 -5.09
N VAL A 58 -10.45 -8.45 -5.49
CA VAL A 58 -10.49 -7.01 -5.18
C VAL A 58 -10.57 -6.15 -6.44
N GLN A 59 -11.02 -4.92 -6.25
CA GLN A 59 -10.97 -3.91 -7.31
C GLN A 59 -9.54 -3.40 -7.48
N GLN A 60 -8.79 -3.29 -6.39
CA GLN A 60 -7.40 -2.86 -6.37
C GLN A 60 -6.61 -3.58 -5.28
N ALA A 61 -5.36 -3.92 -5.56
CA ALA A 61 -4.39 -4.38 -4.58
C ALA A 61 -3.24 -3.37 -4.49
N ILE A 62 -2.87 -3.00 -3.26
CA ILE A 62 -1.71 -2.14 -2.98
C ILE A 62 -0.70 -2.98 -2.21
N VAL A 63 0.45 -3.24 -2.84
CA VAL A 63 1.59 -3.88 -2.19
C VAL A 63 2.52 -2.79 -1.69
N VAL A 64 2.80 -2.78 -0.39
CA VAL A 64 3.73 -1.88 0.27
C VAL A 64 4.96 -2.69 0.65
N ASP A 65 6.02 -2.52 -0.14
CA ASP A 65 7.31 -3.16 0.07
C ASP A 65 8.09 -2.49 1.21
N ASN A 66 8.46 -3.28 2.21
CA ASN A 66 9.22 -2.85 3.38
C ASN A 66 10.73 -3.05 3.23
N GLY A 67 11.26 -2.76 2.04
CA GLY A 67 12.68 -2.91 1.73
C GLY A 67 13.07 -4.38 1.60
N SER A 68 12.40 -5.08 0.67
CA SER A 68 12.80 -6.43 0.29
C SER A 68 14.15 -6.41 -0.45
N THR A 69 14.81 -7.55 -0.44
CA THR A 69 16.14 -7.81 -0.99
C THR A 69 16.17 -8.99 -1.95
N ASP A 70 15.04 -9.68 -2.10
CA ASP A 70 14.84 -10.90 -2.88
C ASP A 70 14.13 -10.68 -4.22
N GLY A 71 13.84 -9.43 -4.60
CA GLY A 71 13.08 -9.10 -5.82
C GLY A 71 11.56 -9.16 -5.66
N THR A 72 11.03 -9.22 -4.43
CA THR A 72 9.58 -9.15 -4.12
C THR A 72 8.79 -8.14 -4.98
N PRO A 73 9.20 -6.86 -5.12
CA PRO A 73 8.39 -5.90 -5.86
C PRO A 73 8.37 -6.18 -7.38
N GLU A 74 9.43 -6.75 -7.95
CA GLU A 74 9.49 -7.17 -9.35
C GLU A 74 8.56 -8.38 -9.58
N VAL A 75 8.66 -9.39 -8.71
CA VAL A 75 7.79 -10.58 -8.76
C VAL A 75 6.31 -10.22 -8.66
N ALA A 76 5.95 -9.28 -7.77
CA ALA A 76 4.58 -8.81 -7.65
C ALA A 76 4.04 -8.26 -8.99
N ARG A 77 4.84 -7.46 -9.69
CA ARG A 77 4.47 -6.88 -10.98
C ARG A 77 4.36 -7.95 -12.05
N GLU A 78 5.36 -8.84 -12.15
CA GLU A 78 5.36 -9.93 -13.13
C GLU A 78 4.14 -10.84 -12.98
N VAL A 79 3.76 -11.18 -11.75
CA VAL A 79 2.56 -11.98 -11.47
C VAL A 79 1.29 -11.26 -11.92
N ALA A 80 1.16 -9.96 -11.65
CA ALA A 80 -0.02 -9.19 -12.06
C ALA A 80 -0.10 -9.03 -13.59
N GLU A 81 1.02 -8.74 -14.25
CA GLU A 81 1.13 -8.65 -15.71
C GLU A 81 0.83 -10.00 -16.38
N GLY A 82 1.39 -11.10 -15.86
CA GLY A 82 1.13 -12.45 -16.36
C GLY A 82 -0.34 -12.88 -16.26
N LEU A 83 -1.11 -12.25 -15.37
CA LEU A 83 -2.56 -12.45 -15.24
C LEU A 83 -3.40 -11.46 -16.06
N GLY A 84 -2.79 -10.47 -16.71
CA GLY A 84 -3.51 -9.36 -17.35
C GLY A 84 -4.23 -8.45 -16.35
N LEU A 85 -3.79 -8.43 -15.09
CA LEU A 85 -4.37 -7.66 -13.99
C LEU A 85 -3.43 -6.56 -13.48
N GLY A 86 -2.41 -6.18 -14.26
CA GLY A 86 -1.43 -5.13 -13.91
C GLY A 86 -2.07 -3.82 -13.47
N GLU A 87 -3.13 -3.38 -14.17
CA GLU A 87 -3.91 -2.17 -13.86
C GLU A 87 -4.56 -2.18 -12.46
N LYS A 88 -4.76 -3.36 -11.86
CA LYS A 88 -5.30 -3.48 -10.50
C LYS A 88 -4.23 -3.41 -9.41
N LEU A 89 -2.95 -3.57 -9.76
CA LEU A 89 -1.85 -3.61 -8.81
C LEU A 89 -1.17 -2.25 -8.72
N ARG A 90 -0.95 -1.78 -7.49
CA ARG A 90 -0.03 -0.68 -7.20
C ARG A 90 1.05 -1.17 -6.24
N VAL A 91 2.31 -1.02 -6.62
CA VAL A 91 3.46 -1.34 -5.76
C VAL A 91 4.06 -0.03 -5.25
N LEU A 92 4.18 0.09 -3.94
CA LEU A 92 4.77 1.23 -3.22
C LEU A 92 5.93 0.75 -2.37
N SER A 93 6.89 1.64 -2.11
CA SER A 93 7.97 1.38 -1.15
C SER A 93 7.73 2.15 0.14
N TYR A 94 7.96 1.51 1.27
CA TYR A 94 7.94 2.14 2.58
C TYR A 94 9.36 2.61 2.95
N PRO A 95 9.61 3.93 3.01
CA PRO A 95 10.98 4.45 3.06
C PRO A 95 11.60 4.43 4.46
N PHE A 96 10.82 4.10 5.49
CA PHE A 96 11.27 4.22 6.87
C PHE A 96 11.93 2.95 7.38
N SER A 97 12.91 3.11 8.26
CA SER A 97 13.62 2.00 8.91
C SER A 97 12.84 1.40 10.09
N VAL A 98 11.77 2.06 10.53
CA VAL A 98 10.89 1.56 11.60
C VAL A 98 9.95 0.50 11.06
N SER A 99 9.71 -0.59 11.80
CA SER A 99 8.72 -1.63 11.43
C SER A 99 8.93 -2.25 10.03
N ARG A 100 10.16 -2.65 9.68
CA ARG A 100 10.48 -3.44 8.48
C ARG A 100 10.04 -4.91 8.59
N CYS A 101 8.96 -5.20 9.31
CA CYS A 101 8.36 -6.53 9.27
C CYS A 101 7.36 -6.59 8.10
N GLY A 102 7.32 -7.74 7.46
CA GLY A 102 6.32 -8.18 6.48
C GLY A 102 5.74 -9.48 7.00
#